data_AF-A0A368KKZ6-F1
#
_entry.id   AF-A0A368KKZ6-F1
#
_cell.length_a   1.000
_cell.length_b   1.000
_cell.length_c   1.000
_cell.angle_alpha   90.00
_cell.angle_beta   90.00
_cell.angle_gamma   90.00
#
_symmetry.space_group_name_H-M   'P 1'
#
loop_
_entity.id
_entity.type
_entity.pdbx_description
1 polymer ?
#
loop_
_entity_poly.entity_id
_entity_poly.type
_entity_poly.pdbx_seq_one_letter_code
_entity_poly.pdbx_strand_id
1 'polypeptide(L)'
;MRRVVSSTYSPPIQHPPQSIAHASSSRGDAARFRLTSSQEGEQFAILQLMKHCLFPYDENEFHSQQERPDYDPRERLTFRLGRQIVGHIRCVPQQIWHSGSLVPYLRVSEFVLAPEHVDMTNVGAFFQCLDESFYHYGGVFMMHRTSAAMAQRLARFGWVTLSNRFRSTAATEPFLVSVRGESQSEAFPPTSRKEEGLWIRLMRQVEADALVSLYEKSFRANQVGTPRSAAMWNWLLRRKAFDALYVAIRGGNKLALDDAIERIAGYAIVKDQQILEVVSQPQEEGVKVPLINRICSDLYEANQREFHLEAPAVDSVHSILRQVPSTKNSPPGEEILVRMPNPVQHLAEFCQVLHQRAVARNLELPLDLGLMIDGEKYCVHLGKRKASLTDGRLGRSYLELSSGQLVRLLLGDLLLPSLVESGQLHASTQIALNTATQLFDYDPPWFPAADVLPM
;
A
#
# COMPACT_ATOMS: atom_id res chain seq x y z
N MET A 1 -20.63 -21.61 17.19
CA MET A 1 -20.58 -20.16 17.50
C MET A 1 -19.29 -19.83 18.25
N ARG A 2 -18.22 -19.50 17.53
CA ARG A 2 -17.03 -18.85 18.13
C ARG A 2 -17.20 -17.35 17.95
N ARG A 3 -17.12 -16.59 19.04
CA ARG A 3 -17.13 -15.13 19.02
C ARG A 3 -16.01 -14.65 18.09
N VAL A 4 -16.38 -13.98 17.01
CA VAL A 4 -15.47 -13.12 16.24
C VAL A 4 -15.08 -12.01 17.20
N VAL A 5 -13.84 -12.06 17.69
CA VAL A 5 -13.28 -11.00 18.52
C VAL A 5 -13.23 -9.76 17.65
N SER A 6 -14.03 -8.75 18.01
CA SER A 6 -13.95 -7.40 17.46
C SER A 6 -12.58 -6.82 17.83
N SER A 7 -11.56 -7.16 17.04
CA SER A 7 -10.23 -6.57 17.09
C SER A 7 -10.27 -5.33 16.22
N THR A 8 -10.30 -4.14 16.83
CA THR A 8 -9.95 -2.90 16.14
C THR A 8 -8.51 -3.03 15.67
N TYR A 9 -8.31 -3.22 14.37
CA TYR A 9 -6.99 -3.35 13.74
C TYR A 9 -6.28 -2.02 13.54
N SER A 10 -6.95 -0.91 13.84
CA SER A 10 -6.39 0.43 13.72
C SER A 10 -5.63 0.76 15.01
N PRO A 11 -4.35 1.15 14.92
CA PRO A 11 -3.62 1.57 16.10
C PRO A 11 -4.27 2.85 16.65
N PRO A 12 -4.42 2.99 17.98
CA PRO A 12 -4.99 4.20 18.55
C PRO A 12 -4.09 5.39 18.21
N ILE A 13 -4.69 6.51 17.79
CA ILE A 13 -3.98 7.79 17.70
C ILE A 13 -3.49 8.13 19.11
N GLN A 14 -2.17 8.18 19.31
CA GLN A 14 -1.62 8.61 20.59
C GLN A 14 -2.02 10.08 20.80
N HIS A 15 -2.47 10.41 22.01
CA HIS A 15 -2.77 11.80 22.34
C HIS A 15 -1.50 12.63 22.13
N PRO A 16 -1.49 13.63 21.23
CA PRO A 16 -0.50 14.67 21.39
C PRO A 16 -0.72 15.24 22.80
N PRO A 17 0.34 15.59 23.55
CA PRO A 17 0.13 16.42 24.72
C PRO A 17 -0.71 17.60 24.25
N GLN A 18 -1.88 17.81 24.88
CA GLN A 18 -2.60 19.07 24.73
C GLN A 18 -1.53 20.14 24.79
N SER A 19 -1.39 20.95 23.73
CA SER A 19 -0.33 21.96 23.69
C SER A 19 -0.34 22.60 25.07
N ILE A 20 0.75 22.45 25.83
CA ILE A 20 0.83 23.06 27.15
C ILE A 20 0.53 24.51 26.88
N ALA A 21 -0.64 24.95 27.32
CA ALA A 21 -1.07 26.31 27.21
C ALA A 21 -0.15 27.05 28.16
N HIS A 22 1.02 27.43 27.67
CA HIS A 22 1.74 28.54 28.25
C HIS A 22 0.82 29.73 28.05
N ALA A 23 0.10 30.06 29.13
CA ALA A 23 -0.48 31.36 29.34
C ALA A 23 0.68 32.37 29.28
N SER A 24 0.99 32.79 28.07
CA SER A 24 1.86 33.90 27.73
C SER A 24 1.18 34.57 26.55
N SER A 25 0.19 35.39 26.88
CA SER A 25 -0.33 36.42 26.00
C SER A 25 0.78 37.45 25.74
N SER A 26 1.73 37.12 24.88
CA SER A 26 2.65 38.10 24.30
C SER A 26 2.22 38.36 22.87
N ARG A 27 1.99 39.64 22.56
CA ARG A 27 1.66 40.20 21.24
C ARG A 27 2.82 40.07 20.21
N GLY A 28 3.61 38.99 20.29
CA GLY A 28 4.78 38.72 19.46
C GLY A 28 4.78 37.35 18.78
N ASP A 29 3.71 36.55 18.92
CA ASP A 29 3.54 35.26 18.22
C ASP A 29 3.16 35.55 16.75
N ALA A 30 4.11 36.09 15.99
CA ALA A 30 3.98 36.33 14.56
C ALA A 30 3.57 35.03 13.86
N ALA A 31 2.67 35.16 12.87
CA ALA A 31 2.00 34.11 12.11
C ALA A 31 2.89 32.91 11.74
N ARG A 32 3.01 31.93 12.64
CA ARG A 32 3.73 30.68 12.38
C ARG A 32 2.74 29.63 11.88
N PHE A 33 3.12 28.95 10.82
CA PHE A 33 2.41 27.77 10.35
C PHE A 33 2.39 26.67 11.40
N ARG A 34 1.23 26.04 11.60
CA ARG A 34 1.07 24.89 12.48
C ARG A 34 0.10 23.89 11.86
N LEU A 35 0.35 22.61 12.10
CA LEU A 35 -0.57 21.53 11.78
C LEU A 35 -1.25 21.07 13.07
N THR A 36 -2.58 21.03 13.10
CA THR A 36 -3.35 20.65 14.30
C THR A 36 -4.44 19.67 13.96
N SER A 37 -4.64 18.66 14.80
CA SER A 37 -5.77 17.72 14.68
C SER A 37 -7.09 18.48 14.72
N SER A 38 -8.00 18.12 13.81
CA SER A 38 -9.30 18.76 13.71
C SER A 38 -10.25 18.30 14.80
N GLN A 39 -11.22 19.16 15.11
CA GLN A 39 -12.36 18.82 15.96
C GLN A 39 -13.60 18.49 15.12
N GLU A 40 -14.61 17.89 15.74
CA GLU A 40 -15.88 17.57 15.08
C GLU A 40 -16.59 18.81 14.52
N GLY A 41 -16.48 19.96 15.20
CA GLY A 41 -17.04 21.24 14.72
C GLY A 41 -16.35 21.81 13.47
N GLU A 42 -15.18 21.29 13.10
CA GLU A 42 -14.37 21.82 11.99
C GLU A 42 -14.59 21.06 10.68
N GLN A 43 -15.37 19.97 10.69
CA GLN A 43 -15.59 19.12 9.51
C GLN A 43 -16.24 19.90 8.36
N PHE A 44 -17.20 20.78 8.67
CA PHE A 44 -17.83 21.62 7.65
C PHE A 44 -16.83 22.61 7.01
N ALA A 45 -15.97 23.24 7.82
CA ALA A 45 -14.95 24.17 7.31
C ALA A 45 -13.92 23.45 6.42
N ILE A 46 -13.54 22.23 6.79
CA ILE A 46 -12.66 21.37 5.97
C ILE A 46 -13.33 21.04 4.64
N LEU A 47 -14.60 20.63 4.64
CA LEU A 47 -15.33 20.34 3.40
C LEU A 47 -15.44 21.59 2.50
N GLN A 48 -15.72 22.76 3.07
CA GLN A 48 -15.75 24.02 2.30
C GLN A 48 -14.38 24.36 1.69
N LEU A 49 -13.30 24.18 2.45
CA LEU A 49 -11.93 24.35 1.95
C LEU A 49 -11.62 23.37 0.81
N MET A 50 -11.96 22.08 0.97
CA MET A 50 -11.75 21.07 -0.07
C MET A 50 -12.48 21.44 -1.37
N LYS A 51 -13.73 21.93 -1.27
CA LYS A 51 -14.49 22.45 -2.42
C LYS A 51 -13.85 23.69 -3.05
N HIS A 52 -13.38 24.64 -2.23
CA HIS A 52 -12.65 25.83 -2.71
C HIS A 52 -11.38 25.47 -3.48
N CYS A 53 -10.68 24.42 -3.04
CA CYS A 53 -9.51 23.86 -3.71
C CYS A 53 -9.85 22.95 -4.91
N LEU A 54 -11.13 22.83 -5.30
CA LEU A 54 -11.60 21.93 -6.37
C LEU A 54 -11.17 20.47 -6.16
N PHE A 55 -11.10 20.03 -4.90
CA PHE A 55 -10.81 18.64 -4.58
C PHE A 55 -11.96 17.74 -5.07
N PRO A 56 -11.68 16.56 -5.67
CA PRO A 56 -12.69 15.78 -6.39
C PRO A 56 -13.75 15.11 -5.51
N TYR A 57 -13.65 15.17 -4.18
CA TYR A 57 -14.65 14.56 -3.31
C TYR A 57 -15.94 15.38 -3.31
N ASP A 58 -17.05 14.70 -3.54
CA ASP A 58 -18.38 15.26 -3.30
C ASP A 58 -18.76 15.16 -1.81
N GLU A 59 -19.93 15.69 -1.47
CA GLU A 59 -20.43 15.64 -0.08
C GLU A 59 -20.70 14.20 0.38
N ASN A 60 -21.18 13.35 -0.52
CA ASN A 60 -21.50 11.96 -0.21
C ASN A 60 -20.24 11.17 0.13
N GLU A 61 -19.17 11.37 -0.62
CA GLU A 61 -17.87 10.77 -0.36
C GLU A 61 -17.30 11.24 0.97
N PHE A 62 -17.39 12.54 1.26
CA PHE A 62 -16.95 13.07 2.56
C PHE A 62 -17.72 12.43 3.73
N HIS A 63 -19.04 12.33 3.65
CA HIS A 63 -19.88 11.69 4.67
C HIS A 63 -19.62 10.19 4.78
N SER A 64 -19.50 9.49 3.66
CA SER A 64 -19.18 8.07 3.62
C SER A 64 -17.86 7.75 4.35
N GLN A 65 -16.87 8.63 4.24
CA GLN A 65 -15.61 8.50 4.98
C GLN A 65 -15.75 8.70 6.50
N GLN A 66 -16.73 9.48 6.95
CA GLN A 66 -17.05 9.67 8.38
C GLN A 66 -17.77 8.45 8.97
N GLU A 67 -18.48 7.68 8.13
CA GLU A 67 -19.15 6.43 8.52
C GLU A 67 -18.21 5.22 8.59
N ARG A 68 -16.92 5.40 8.27
CA ARG A 68 -15.92 4.34 8.38
C ARG A 68 -15.87 3.82 9.83
N PRO A 69 -15.86 2.49 10.08
CA PRO A 69 -16.05 1.91 11.41
C PRO A 69 -15.07 2.34 12.51
N ASP A 70 -13.94 2.91 12.13
CA ASP A 70 -12.86 3.39 12.98
C ASP A 70 -12.49 4.85 12.68
N TYR A 71 -13.43 5.62 12.09
CA TYR A 71 -13.24 7.03 11.84
C TYR A 71 -13.00 7.81 13.14
N ASP A 72 -11.99 8.67 13.11
CA ASP A 72 -11.69 9.63 14.16
C ASP A 72 -11.50 11.02 13.51
N PRO A 73 -12.20 12.08 13.95
CA PRO A 73 -12.00 13.44 13.45
C PRO A 73 -10.54 13.90 13.52
N ARG A 74 -9.75 13.38 14.46
CA ARG A 74 -8.32 13.72 14.62
C ARG A 74 -7.43 13.19 13.51
N GLU A 75 -7.94 12.28 12.67
CA GLU A 75 -7.27 11.87 11.42
C GLU A 75 -7.19 13.02 10.42
N ARG A 76 -8.07 14.02 10.54
CA ARG A 76 -8.05 15.20 9.68
C ARG A 76 -7.24 16.27 10.38
N LEU A 77 -6.19 16.74 9.72
CA LEU A 77 -5.29 17.75 10.24
C LEU A 77 -5.47 19.04 9.45
N THR A 78 -5.56 20.14 10.17
CA THR A 78 -5.74 21.47 9.59
C THR A 78 -4.42 22.22 9.66
N PHE A 79 -3.98 22.72 8.52
CA PHE A 79 -2.82 23.58 8.41
C PHE A 79 -3.26 25.03 8.60
N ARG A 80 -2.68 25.71 9.58
CA ARG A 80 -3.15 27.00 10.07
C ARG A 80 -2.08 28.07 9.99
N LEU A 81 -2.52 29.27 9.61
CA LEU A 81 -1.79 30.51 9.78
C LEU A 81 -2.47 31.32 10.89
N GLY A 82 -1.90 31.29 12.10
CA GLY A 82 -2.58 31.80 13.29
C GLY A 82 -3.86 31.00 13.59
N ARG A 83 -5.03 31.63 13.48
CA ARG A 83 -6.34 30.98 13.70
C ARG A 83 -7.05 30.54 12.41
N GLN A 84 -6.55 30.96 11.25
CA GLN A 84 -7.17 30.65 9.97
C GLN A 84 -6.73 29.27 9.49
N ILE A 85 -7.69 28.42 9.09
CA ILE A 85 -7.41 27.19 8.36
C ILE A 85 -7.10 27.58 6.92
N VAL A 86 -5.88 27.29 6.48
CA VAL A 86 -5.40 27.60 5.12
C VAL A 86 -5.08 26.33 4.32
N GLY A 87 -5.05 25.16 4.97
CA GLY A 87 -4.87 23.87 4.33
C GLY A 87 -5.44 22.72 5.16
N HIS A 88 -5.53 21.54 4.55
CA HIS A 88 -5.98 20.31 5.18
C HIS A 88 -5.23 19.11 4.60
N ILE A 89 -5.09 18.08 5.44
CA ILE A 89 -4.57 16.76 5.10
C ILE A 89 -5.25 15.74 5.97
N ARG A 90 -5.52 14.55 5.42
CA ARG A 90 -6.02 13.44 6.21
C ARG A 90 -4.92 12.40 6.38
N CYS A 91 -4.69 12.00 7.62
CA CYS A 91 -3.75 10.98 8.06
C CYS A 91 -4.51 9.90 8.83
N VAL A 92 -4.75 8.76 8.18
CA VAL A 92 -5.47 7.62 8.77
C VAL A 92 -4.45 6.59 9.24
N PRO A 93 -4.35 6.30 10.55
CA PRO A 93 -3.51 5.23 11.06
C PRO A 93 -3.98 3.87 10.56
N GLN A 94 -3.06 3.06 10.09
CA GLN A 94 -3.32 1.73 9.53
C GLN A 94 -2.20 0.77 9.90
N GLN A 95 -2.42 -0.52 9.66
CA GLN A 95 -1.38 -1.55 9.75
C GLN A 95 -1.21 -2.23 8.40
N ILE A 96 0.00 -2.69 8.13
CA ILE A 96 0.32 -3.44 6.92
C ILE A 96 1.38 -4.50 7.22
N TRP A 97 1.31 -5.62 6.50
CA TRP A 97 2.40 -6.59 6.56
C TRP A 97 3.65 -6.04 5.88
N HIS A 98 4.76 -6.08 6.60
CA HIS A 98 6.08 -5.69 6.12
C HIS A 98 7.17 -6.48 6.85
N SER A 99 8.08 -7.09 6.09
CA SER A 99 9.20 -7.89 6.60
C SER A 99 8.80 -8.96 7.63
N GLY A 100 7.65 -9.63 7.42
CA GLY A 100 7.16 -10.69 8.30
C GLY A 100 6.51 -10.22 9.61
N SER A 101 6.19 -8.92 9.72
CA SER A 101 5.47 -8.35 10.87
C SER A 101 4.41 -7.36 10.43
N LEU A 102 3.40 -7.10 11.28
CA LEU A 102 2.48 -5.99 11.08
C LEU A 102 3.13 -4.71 11.60
N VAL A 103 3.32 -3.74 10.71
CA VAL A 103 3.88 -2.43 11.06
C VAL A 103 2.81 -1.35 10.95
N PRO A 104 2.78 -0.37 11.88
CA PRO A 104 1.90 0.78 11.74
C PRO A 104 2.40 1.71 10.63
N TYR A 105 1.49 2.25 9.85
CA TYR A 105 1.78 3.30 8.87
C TYR A 105 0.63 4.31 8.83
N LEU A 106 0.88 5.49 8.27
CA LEU A 106 -0.18 6.48 8.05
C LEU A 106 -0.56 6.49 6.57
N ARG A 107 -1.83 6.20 6.29
CA ARG A 107 -2.38 6.50 4.97
C ARG A 107 -2.69 7.99 4.91
N VAL A 108 -2.12 8.66 3.92
CA VAL A 108 -2.24 10.10 3.75
C VAL A 108 -3.01 10.41 2.48
N SER A 109 -3.99 11.30 2.58
CA SER A 109 -4.86 11.71 1.48
C SER A 109 -5.34 13.15 1.67
N GLU A 110 -6.12 13.65 0.70
CA GLU A 110 -6.83 14.93 0.81
C GLU A 110 -5.91 16.14 1.02
N PHE A 111 -4.78 16.17 0.30
CA PHE A 111 -3.87 17.32 0.30
C PHE A 111 -4.55 18.54 -0.32
N VAL A 112 -4.88 19.52 0.51
CA VAL A 112 -5.42 20.79 0.04
C VAL A 112 -4.71 21.95 0.74
N LEU A 113 -4.40 22.97 -0.06
CA LEU A 113 -3.90 24.25 0.40
C LEU A 113 -4.70 25.29 -0.37
N ALA A 114 -5.25 26.28 0.33
CA ALA A 114 -6.06 27.32 -0.27
C ALA A 114 -5.26 28.02 -1.39
N PRO A 115 -5.84 28.24 -2.58
CA PRO A 115 -5.14 28.77 -3.76
C PRO A 115 -4.30 30.03 -3.48
N GLU A 116 -4.82 30.95 -2.66
CA GLU A 116 -4.14 32.18 -2.24
C GLU A 116 -2.88 31.95 -1.38
N HIS A 117 -2.68 30.74 -0.87
CA HIS A 117 -1.54 30.32 -0.07
C HIS A 117 -0.64 29.30 -0.79
N VAL A 118 -0.92 28.96 -2.05
CA VAL A 118 -0.11 28.00 -2.81
C VAL A 118 1.15 28.68 -3.35
N ASP A 119 2.26 28.47 -2.64
CA ASP A 119 3.61 28.73 -3.12
C ASP A 119 4.58 27.64 -2.60
N MET A 120 5.79 27.59 -3.15
CA MET A 120 6.78 26.56 -2.80
C MET A 120 7.18 26.61 -1.31
N THR A 121 7.18 27.80 -0.70
CA THR A 121 7.56 28.00 0.70
C THR A 121 6.47 27.47 1.63
N ASN A 122 5.21 27.79 1.37
CA ASN A 122 4.08 27.34 2.18
C ASN A 122 3.86 25.83 2.05
N VAL A 123 4.03 25.27 0.85
CA VAL A 123 3.99 23.81 0.65
C VAL A 123 5.15 23.13 1.40
N GLY A 124 6.35 23.71 1.37
CA GLY A 124 7.48 23.23 2.18
C GLY A 124 7.17 23.24 3.69
N ALA A 125 6.64 24.37 4.18
CA ALA A 125 6.23 24.51 5.59
C ALA A 125 5.13 23.52 5.99
N PHE A 126 4.18 23.25 5.08
CA PHE A 126 3.14 22.26 5.28
C PHE A 126 3.71 20.86 5.54
N PHE A 127 4.61 20.39 4.67
CA PHE A 127 5.22 19.07 4.83
C PHE A 127 6.20 19.00 6.00
N GLN A 128 6.88 20.11 6.34
CA GLN A 128 7.67 20.17 7.55
C GLN A 128 6.80 20.01 8.81
N CYS A 129 5.67 20.72 8.90
CA CYS A 129 4.74 20.55 10.02
C CYS A 129 4.14 19.14 10.06
N LEU A 130 3.95 18.49 8.91
CA LEU A 130 3.53 17.10 8.83
C LEU A 130 4.59 16.16 9.43
N ASP A 131 5.87 16.36 9.12
CA ASP A 131 6.98 15.57 9.67
C ASP A 131 7.12 15.74 11.17
N GLU A 132 7.02 16.98 11.67
CA GLU A 132 7.02 17.29 13.11
C GLU A 132 5.84 16.62 13.83
N SER A 133 4.70 16.50 13.16
CA SER A 133 3.50 15.88 13.70
C SER A 133 3.55 14.35 13.62
N PHE A 134 4.29 13.77 12.67
CA PHE A 134 4.32 12.34 12.35
C PHE A 134 4.59 11.45 13.57
N TYR A 135 5.56 11.84 14.40
CA TYR A 135 5.95 11.10 15.61
C TYR A 135 4.79 10.87 16.58
N HIS A 136 3.79 11.77 16.60
CA HIS A 136 2.63 11.66 17.48
C HIS A 136 1.62 10.60 17.01
N TYR A 137 1.66 10.19 15.75
CA TYR A 137 0.72 9.21 15.20
C TYR A 137 1.27 7.78 15.19
N GLY A 138 2.54 7.58 15.57
CA GLY A 138 3.13 6.26 15.79
C GLY A 138 3.28 5.38 14.55
N GLY A 139 3.33 5.96 13.35
CA GLY A 139 3.60 5.24 12.10
C GLY A 139 5.10 5.05 11.85
N VAL A 140 5.47 4.04 11.06
CA VAL A 140 6.84 3.83 10.54
C VAL A 140 7.08 4.62 9.27
N PHE A 141 6.05 4.82 8.46
CA PHE A 141 6.08 5.67 7.28
C PHE A 141 4.68 6.18 6.93
N MET A 142 4.62 7.13 6.00
CA MET A 142 3.38 7.60 5.39
C MET A 142 3.27 7.06 3.97
N MET A 143 2.06 6.73 3.52
CA MET A 143 1.77 6.30 2.14
C MET A 143 0.70 7.18 1.52
N HIS A 144 0.88 7.56 0.26
CA HIS A 144 -0.10 8.27 -0.54
C HIS A 144 -0.21 7.68 -1.95
N ARG A 145 -1.41 7.71 -2.54
CA ARG A 145 -1.66 7.37 -3.95
C ARG A 145 -2.10 8.60 -4.73
N THR A 146 -1.50 8.82 -5.89
CA THR A 146 -1.84 9.95 -6.75
C THR A 146 -1.38 9.74 -8.20
N SER A 147 -1.80 10.61 -9.12
CA SER A 147 -1.30 10.61 -10.50
C SER A 147 0.22 10.85 -10.59
N ALA A 148 0.85 10.33 -11.66
CA ALA A 148 2.28 10.52 -11.93
C ALA A 148 2.72 12.00 -11.97
N ALA A 149 1.88 12.88 -12.52
CA ALA A 149 2.15 14.32 -12.56
C ALA A 149 2.20 14.96 -11.15
N MET A 150 1.34 14.50 -10.24
CA MET A 150 1.41 14.95 -8.84
C MET A 150 2.59 14.31 -8.11
N ALA A 151 2.88 13.03 -8.37
CA ALA A 151 4.00 12.32 -7.78
C ALA A 151 5.33 13.06 -8.02
N GLN A 152 5.56 13.51 -9.26
CA GLN A 152 6.75 14.30 -9.62
C GLN A 152 6.87 15.62 -8.83
N ARG A 153 5.74 16.26 -8.51
CA ARG A 153 5.72 17.48 -7.70
C ARG A 153 6.02 17.17 -6.23
N LEU A 154 5.39 16.13 -5.68
CA LEU A 154 5.59 15.71 -4.29
C LEU A 154 7.00 15.19 -4.01
N ALA A 155 7.69 14.64 -5.02
CA ALA A 155 9.07 14.18 -4.89
C ALA A 155 10.01 15.27 -4.37
N ARG A 156 9.80 16.53 -4.77
CA ARG A 156 10.59 17.70 -4.32
C ARG A 156 10.45 17.98 -2.84
N PHE A 157 9.38 17.49 -2.22
CA PHE A 157 9.11 17.70 -0.80
C PHE A 157 9.54 16.51 0.05
N GLY A 158 10.16 15.47 -0.51
CA GLY A 158 10.64 14.28 0.22
C GLY A 158 9.72 13.06 0.16
N TRP A 159 8.76 13.06 -0.77
CA TRP A 159 8.01 11.84 -1.10
C TRP A 159 8.81 10.97 -2.07
N VAL A 160 8.76 9.67 -1.89
CA VAL A 160 9.53 8.68 -2.66
C VAL A 160 8.55 7.78 -3.38
N THR A 161 8.58 7.77 -4.71
CA THR A 161 7.76 6.86 -5.52
C THR A 161 8.29 5.43 -5.39
N LEU A 162 7.40 4.49 -5.07
CA LEU A 162 7.68 3.06 -5.12
C LEU A 162 7.64 2.54 -6.56
N SER A 163 8.24 1.38 -6.82
CA SER A 163 8.20 0.75 -8.13
C SER A 163 6.77 0.35 -8.51
N ASN A 164 6.53 0.27 -9.82
CA ASN A 164 5.26 -0.21 -10.38
C ASN A 164 5.11 -1.74 -10.35
N ARG A 165 5.88 -2.45 -9.51
CA ARG A 165 5.89 -3.93 -9.45
C ARG A 165 4.55 -4.53 -9.02
N PHE A 166 3.70 -3.73 -8.38
CA PHE A 166 2.34 -4.11 -7.99
C PHE A 166 1.32 -4.05 -9.13
N ARG A 167 1.71 -3.53 -10.30
CA ARG A 167 0.82 -3.35 -11.44
C ARG A 167 1.28 -4.19 -12.62
N SER A 168 0.32 -4.74 -13.35
CA SER A 168 0.57 -5.28 -14.68
C SER A 168 -0.56 -4.90 -15.63
N THR A 169 -0.23 -4.77 -16.91
CA THR A 169 -1.16 -4.40 -17.97
C THR A 169 -1.11 -5.49 -19.03
N ALA A 170 -2.27 -5.86 -19.54
CA ALA A 170 -2.38 -6.79 -20.66
C ALA A 170 -3.50 -6.34 -21.60
N ALA A 171 -3.35 -6.64 -22.89
CA ALA A 171 -4.45 -6.49 -23.82
C ALA A 171 -5.49 -7.60 -23.58
N THR A 172 -6.76 -7.22 -23.59
CA THR A 172 -7.87 -8.09 -23.21
C THR A 172 -8.00 -9.31 -24.13
N GLU A 173 -8.05 -9.08 -25.45
CA GLU A 173 -8.22 -10.17 -26.43
C GLU A 173 -7.01 -11.12 -26.48
N PRO A 174 -5.75 -10.64 -26.59
CA PRO A 174 -4.59 -11.53 -26.53
C PRO A 174 -4.52 -12.38 -25.25
N PHE A 175 -4.91 -11.83 -24.10
CA PHE A 175 -5.00 -12.59 -22.85
C PHE A 175 -6.07 -13.69 -22.91
N LEU A 176 -7.27 -13.38 -23.43
CA LEU A 176 -8.33 -14.39 -23.61
C LEU A 176 -7.89 -15.53 -24.53
N VAL A 177 -7.10 -15.23 -25.57
CA VAL A 177 -6.53 -16.23 -26.47
C VAL A 177 -5.46 -17.08 -25.77
N SER A 178 -4.56 -16.47 -25.00
CA SER A 178 -3.48 -17.19 -24.33
C SER A 178 -4.00 -18.23 -23.34
N VAL A 179 -5.00 -17.85 -22.53
CA VAL A 179 -5.61 -18.75 -21.54
C VAL A 179 -6.38 -19.92 -22.22
N ARG A 180 -6.98 -19.69 -23.39
CA ARG A 180 -7.64 -20.75 -24.17
C ARG A 180 -6.64 -21.74 -24.79
N GLY A 181 -5.49 -21.25 -25.24
CA GLY A 181 -4.44 -22.08 -25.86
C GLY A 181 -3.78 -23.04 -24.88
N GLU A 182 -3.54 -22.62 -23.64
CA GLU A 182 -3.00 -23.49 -22.57
C GLU A 182 -3.95 -24.64 -22.22
N SER A 183 -5.27 -24.40 -22.27
CA SER A 183 -6.29 -25.41 -21.98
C SER A 183 -6.41 -26.52 -23.04
N GLN A 184 -5.80 -26.36 -24.23
CA GLN A 184 -5.87 -27.33 -25.33
C GLN A 184 -4.60 -28.18 -25.50
N SER A 185 -3.52 -27.89 -24.76
CA SER A 185 -2.22 -28.55 -24.95
C SER A 185 -2.04 -29.87 -24.17
N GLU A 186 -2.99 -30.27 -23.32
CA GLU A 186 -3.02 -31.59 -22.68
C GLU A 186 -4.11 -32.50 -23.28
N ALA A 187 -3.79 -33.14 -24.40
CA ALA A 187 -4.58 -34.23 -24.95
C ALA A 187 -4.35 -35.52 -24.12
N PHE A 188 -5.09 -35.67 -23.01
CA PHE A 188 -5.31 -36.96 -22.35
C PHE A 188 -6.79 -37.40 -22.48
N PRO A 189 -7.08 -38.71 -22.61
CA PRO A 189 -8.42 -39.20 -22.89
C PRO A 189 -9.38 -38.93 -21.70
N PRO A 190 -10.69 -38.77 -21.97
CA PRO A 190 -11.64 -38.32 -20.96
C PRO A 190 -11.99 -39.49 -20.03
N THR A 191 -11.19 -39.67 -18.98
CA THR A 191 -11.62 -40.47 -17.83
C THR A 191 -12.36 -39.56 -16.88
N SER A 192 -13.59 -39.97 -16.59
CA SER A 192 -14.60 -39.29 -15.78
C SER A 192 -14.08 -38.83 -14.42
N ARG A 193 -13.81 -37.52 -14.27
CA ARG A 193 -14.07 -36.78 -13.02
C ARG A 193 -15.23 -35.80 -13.28
N LYS A 194 -16.42 -36.22 -12.88
CA LYS A 194 -17.60 -35.34 -12.78
C LYS A 194 -17.41 -34.44 -11.55
N GLU A 195 -17.61 -33.13 -11.73
CA GLU A 195 -17.86 -32.08 -10.71
C GLU A 195 -16.67 -31.38 -9.99
N GLU A 196 -15.66 -30.88 -10.72
CA GLU A 196 -14.68 -29.91 -10.15
C GLU A 196 -14.57 -28.60 -10.98
N GLY A 197 -15.68 -28.08 -11.48
CA GLY A 197 -15.70 -26.79 -12.19
C GLY A 197 -15.73 -25.58 -11.25
N LEU A 198 -14.92 -24.56 -11.54
CA LEU A 198 -15.05 -23.23 -10.95
C LEU A 198 -16.20 -22.47 -11.63
N TRP A 199 -17.20 -22.06 -10.85
CA TRP A 199 -18.28 -21.20 -11.31
C TRP A 199 -18.00 -19.75 -10.91
N ILE A 200 -17.92 -18.84 -11.89
CA ILE A 200 -17.52 -17.45 -11.64
C ILE A 200 -18.67 -16.50 -11.97
N ARG A 201 -19.04 -15.64 -11.03
CA ARG A 201 -20.14 -14.67 -11.18
C ARG A 201 -19.99 -13.47 -10.26
N LEU A 202 -20.87 -12.48 -10.43
CA LEU A 202 -21.03 -11.41 -9.45
C LEU A 202 -21.45 -11.95 -8.09
N MET A 203 -20.94 -11.33 -7.04
CA MET A 203 -21.25 -11.62 -5.65
C MET A 203 -22.69 -11.25 -5.30
N ARG A 204 -23.29 -12.04 -4.41
CA ARG A 204 -24.59 -11.78 -3.78
C ARG A 204 -24.37 -11.36 -2.35
N GLN A 205 -25.17 -10.42 -1.86
CA GLN A 205 -25.03 -9.87 -0.50
C GLN A 205 -25.02 -10.93 0.61
N VAL A 206 -25.73 -12.05 0.43
CA VAL A 206 -25.76 -13.18 1.38
C VAL A 206 -24.40 -13.88 1.56
N GLU A 207 -23.43 -13.59 0.70
CA GLU A 207 -22.08 -14.18 0.70
C GLU A 207 -21.04 -13.33 1.42
N ALA A 208 -21.44 -12.19 2.02
CA ALA A 208 -20.52 -11.24 2.64
C ALA A 208 -19.64 -11.90 3.72
N ASP A 209 -20.22 -12.73 4.59
CA ASP A 209 -19.48 -13.41 5.66
C ASP A 209 -18.43 -14.41 5.11
N ALA A 210 -18.74 -15.07 3.99
CA ALA A 210 -17.82 -15.96 3.32
C ALA A 210 -16.62 -15.22 2.72
N LEU A 211 -16.84 -14.02 2.15
CA LEU A 211 -15.75 -13.16 1.69
C LEU A 211 -14.86 -12.69 2.84
N VAL A 212 -15.45 -12.26 3.95
CA VAL A 212 -14.69 -11.83 5.14
C VAL A 212 -13.80 -12.97 5.62
N SER A 213 -14.35 -14.19 5.71
CA SER A 213 -13.61 -15.38 6.14
C SER A 213 -12.48 -15.73 5.17
N LEU A 214 -12.73 -15.69 3.86
CA LEU A 214 -11.73 -15.93 2.82
C LEU A 214 -10.58 -14.91 2.90
N TYR A 215 -10.90 -13.62 3.01
CA TYR A 215 -9.89 -12.58 3.16
C TYR A 215 -9.03 -12.79 4.40
N GLU A 216 -9.65 -13.05 5.56
CA GLU A 216 -8.91 -13.26 6.80
C GLU A 216 -7.96 -14.46 6.71
N LYS A 217 -8.41 -15.58 6.10
CA LYS A 217 -7.58 -16.76 5.86
C LYS A 217 -6.40 -16.43 4.95
N SER A 218 -6.65 -15.76 3.82
CA SER A 218 -5.62 -15.35 2.87
C SER A 218 -4.62 -14.36 3.49
N PHE A 219 -5.10 -13.33 4.17
CA PHE A 219 -4.28 -12.33 4.87
C PHE A 219 -3.33 -12.97 5.88
N ARG A 220 -3.81 -13.92 6.69
CA ARG A 220 -2.98 -14.62 7.68
C ARG A 220 -1.98 -15.57 7.04
N ALA A 221 -2.38 -16.29 6.00
CA ALA A 221 -1.54 -17.29 5.35
C ALA A 221 -0.44 -16.65 4.49
N ASN A 222 -0.80 -15.61 3.72
CA ASN A 222 0.10 -14.97 2.78
C ASN A 222 0.90 -13.83 3.42
N GLN A 223 0.46 -13.28 4.56
CA GLN A 223 1.12 -12.16 5.25
C GLN A 223 1.32 -10.96 4.32
N VAL A 224 0.27 -10.57 3.59
CA VAL A 224 0.29 -9.46 2.65
C VAL A 224 -1.00 -8.65 2.78
N GLY A 225 -0.89 -7.33 2.56
CA GLY A 225 -2.03 -6.41 2.60
C GLY A 225 -2.30 -5.85 4.00
N THR A 226 -3.52 -5.34 4.18
CA THR A 226 -4.00 -4.63 5.37
C THR A 226 -5.02 -5.49 6.14
N PRO A 227 -5.07 -5.43 7.47
CA PRO A 227 -6.12 -6.11 8.21
C PRO A 227 -7.49 -5.42 7.99
N ARG A 228 -8.55 -6.20 7.74
CA ARG A 228 -9.92 -5.70 7.62
C ARG A 228 -10.83 -6.36 8.66
N SER A 229 -11.55 -5.56 9.43
CA SER A 229 -12.62 -6.06 10.30
C SER A 229 -13.88 -6.38 9.49
N ALA A 230 -14.82 -7.15 10.07
CA ALA A 230 -16.12 -7.38 9.44
C ALA A 230 -16.90 -6.07 9.22
N ALA A 231 -16.77 -5.11 10.14
CA ALA A 231 -17.36 -3.79 9.98
C ALA A 231 -16.73 -3.03 8.79
N MET A 232 -15.41 -3.14 8.60
CA MET A 232 -14.72 -2.52 7.45
C MET A 232 -15.23 -3.10 6.14
N TRP A 233 -15.37 -4.42 6.05
CA TRP A 233 -15.97 -5.08 4.89
C TRP A 233 -17.40 -4.60 4.60
N ASN A 234 -18.24 -4.48 5.63
CA ASN A 234 -19.59 -3.94 5.47
C ASN A 234 -19.59 -2.51 4.93
N TRP A 235 -18.69 -1.66 5.42
CA TRP A 235 -18.52 -0.30 4.92
C TRP A 235 -18.05 -0.29 3.45
N LEU A 236 -17.02 -1.06 3.11
CA LEU A 236 -16.50 -1.18 1.74
C LEU A 236 -17.58 -1.63 0.74
N LEU A 237 -18.37 -2.66 1.08
CA LEU A 237 -19.43 -3.19 0.22
C LEU A 237 -20.60 -2.20 0.05
N ARG A 238 -20.90 -1.38 1.07
CA ARG A 238 -22.01 -0.40 1.03
C ARG A 238 -21.65 0.90 0.34
N ARG A 239 -20.38 1.30 0.41
CA ARG A 239 -19.89 2.57 -0.17
C ARG A 239 -19.95 2.59 -1.69
N LYS A 240 -20.00 1.44 -2.38
CA LYS A 240 -20.07 1.36 -3.86
C LYS A 240 -18.92 2.10 -4.57
N ALA A 241 -17.71 2.07 -4.00
CA ALA A 241 -16.53 2.70 -4.60
C ALA A 241 -15.92 1.92 -5.78
N PHE A 242 -16.50 0.78 -6.15
CA PHE A 242 -16.08 -0.13 -7.23
C PHE A 242 -17.31 -0.61 -8.00
N ASP A 243 -17.11 -1.06 -9.24
CA ASP A 243 -18.21 -1.40 -10.16
C ASP A 243 -18.73 -2.83 -9.96
N ALA A 244 -17.81 -3.76 -9.69
CA ALA A 244 -18.14 -5.17 -9.59
C ALA A 244 -17.25 -5.92 -8.59
N LEU A 245 -17.86 -6.91 -7.93
CA LEU A 245 -17.15 -7.91 -7.14
C LEU A 245 -17.51 -9.29 -7.67
N TYR A 246 -16.52 -10.00 -8.20
CA TYR A 246 -16.65 -11.36 -8.72
C TYR A 246 -16.26 -12.38 -7.65
N VAL A 247 -16.95 -13.52 -7.64
CA VAL A 247 -16.63 -14.69 -6.79
C VAL A 247 -16.47 -15.92 -7.66
N ALA A 248 -15.48 -16.75 -7.33
CA ALA A 248 -15.29 -18.08 -7.87
C ALA A 248 -15.75 -19.12 -6.86
N ILE A 249 -16.64 -20.02 -7.28
CA ILE A 249 -17.34 -20.97 -6.42
C ILE A 249 -17.08 -22.39 -6.92
N ARG A 250 -16.74 -23.31 -6.00
CA ARG A 250 -16.58 -24.74 -6.29
C ARG A 250 -17.92 -25.46 -6.38
N GLY A 251 -18.03 -26.41 -7.32
CA GLY A 251 -19.18 -27.32 -7.40
C GLY A 251 -20.49 -26.68 -7.89
N GLY A 252 -20.41 -25.56 -8.61
CA GLY A 252 -21.57 -24.92 -9.27
C GLY A 252 -22.31 -23.84 -8.46
N ASN A 253 -23.38 -23.30 -9.05
CA ASN A 253 -24.06 -22.06 -8.63
C ASN A 253 -25.05 -22.20 -7.44
N LYS A 254 -25.39 -23.43 -7.03
CA LYS A 254 -26.32 -23.68 -5.91
C LYS A 254 -25.54 -23.68 -4.60
N LEU A 255 -25.54 -22.57 -3.88
CA LEU A 255 -25.05 -22.50 -2.50
C LEU A 255 -26.23 -22.81 -1.55
N ALA A 256 -26.10 -23.87 -0.74
CA ALA A 256 -26.82 -23.90 0.52
C ALA A 256 -26.19 -22.83 1.44
N LEU A 257 -27.00 -22.07 2.19
CA LEU A 257 -26.49 -20.95 3.00
C LEU A 257 -25.37 -21.37 3.97
N ASP A 258 -25.42 -22.61 4.47
CA ASP A 258 -24.46 -23.12 5.45
C ASP A 258 -23.11 -23.56 4.83
N ASP A 259 -23.05 -23.81 3.52
CA ASP A 259 -21.83 -24.28 2.81
C ASP A 259 -21.07 -23.15 2.07
N ALA A 260 -21.59 -21.93 2.07
CA ALA A 260 -21.04 -20.83 1.25
C ALA A 260 -19.60 -20.45 1.63
N ILE A 261 -19.24 -20.56 2.91
CA ILE A 261 -17.92 -20.17 3.42
C ILE A 261 -16.80 -21.05 2.87
N GLU A 262 -17.05 -22.35 2.67
CA GLU A 262 -16.04 -23.30 2.20
C GLU A 262 -16.01 -23.41 0.68
N ARG A 263 -17.08 -22.98 0.00
CA ARG A 263 -17.20 -23.12 -1.45
C ARG A 263 -16.68 -21.94 -2.25
N ILE A 264 -16.59 -20.74 -1.67
CA ILE A 264 -15.94 -19.60 -2.34
C ILE A 264 -14.42 -19.83 -2.34
N ALA A 265 -13.89 -20.12 -3.52
CA ALA A 265 -12.48 -20.39 -3.77
C ALA A 265 -11.66 -19.11 -3.99
N GLY A 266 -12.31 -18.02 -4.39
CA GLY A 266 -11.66 -16.73 -4.59
C GLY A 266 -12.64 -15.61 -4.92
N TYR A 267 -12.16 -14.37 -4.88
CA TYR A 267 -12.89 -13.19 -5.35
C TYR A 267 -11.96 -12.19 -6.05
N ALA A 268 -12.58 -11.25 -6.76
CA ALA A 268 -11.88 -10.12 -7.35
C ALA A 268 -12.75 -8.85 -7.30
N ILE A 269 -12.14 -7.70 -7.08
CA ILE A 269 -12.79 -6.37 -7.07
C ILE A 269 -12.33 -5.59 -8.30
N VAL A 270 -13.28 -5.01 -9.04
CA VAL A 270 -13.04 -4.33 -10.32
C VAL A 270 -13.62 -2.91 -10.29
N LYS A 271 -12.86 -1.94 -10.81
CA LYS A 271 -13.31 -0.59 -11.14
C LYS A 271 -12.76 -0.20 -12.52
N ASP A 272 -13.61 0.25 -13.42
CA ASP A 272 -13.30 0.53 -14.82
C ASP A 272 -12.58 -0.66 -15.48
N GLN A 273 -11.36 -0.43 -15.98
CA GLN A 273 -10.47 -1.43 -16.59
C GLN A 273 -9.49 -2.01 -15.56
N GLN A 274 -9.64 -1.71 -14.26
CA GLN A 274 -8.72 -2.09 -13.21
C GLN A 274 -9.28 -3.21 -12.34
N ILE A 275 -8.55 -4.31 -12.26
CA ILE A 275 -8.72 -5.36 -11.26
C ILE A 275 -7.88 -4.95 -10.06
N LEU A 276 -8.54 -4.45 -9.01
CA LEU A 276 -7.92 -3.76 -7.88
C LEU A 276 -7.37 -4.71 -6.82
N GLU A 277 -7.94 -5.90 -6.76
CA GLU A 277 -7.63 -6.93 -5.79
C GLU A 277 -8.14 -8.28 -6.32
N VAL A 278 -7.30 -9.31 -6.23
CA VAL A 278 -7.67 -10.71 -6.50
C VAL A 278 -7.16 -11.57 -5.35
N VAL A 279 -8.08 -12.26 -4.69
CA VAL A 279 -7.77 -13.10 -3.52
C VAL A 279 -8.34 -14.49 -3.75
N SER A 280 -7.53 -15.51 -3.48
CA SER A 280 -7.96 -16.91 -3.48
C SER A 280 -7.74 -17.54 -2.11
N GLN A 281 -8.32 -18.73 -1.90
CA GLN A 281 -8.02 -19.54 -0.72
C GLN A 281 -6.51 -19.80 -0.65
N PRO A 282 -5.93 -19.90 0.57
CA PRO A 282 -4.53 -20.31 0.72
C PRO A 282 -4.26 -21.62 -0.04
N GLN A 283 -3.13 -21.69 -0.74
CA GLN A 283 -2.70 -22.85 -1.56
C GLN A 283 -3.51 -23.09 -2.84
N GLU A 284 -4.45 -22.21 -3.20
CA GLU A 284 -5.27 -22.33 -4.42
C GLU A 284 -4.99 -21.18 -5.40
N GLU A 285 -3.74 -21.03 -5.81
CA GLU A 285 -3.35 -19.97 -6.76
C GLU A 285 -4.01 -20.14 -8.14
N GLY A 286 -4.33 -21.37 -8.53
CA GLY A 286 -4.99 -21.70 -9.81
C GLY A 286 -6.38 -21.09 -9.99
N VAL A 287 -6.96 -20.46 -8.97
CA VAL A 287 -8.27 -19.78 -9.05
C VAL A 287 -8.17 -18.38 -9.68
N LYS A 288 -7.01 -17.71 -9.54
CA LYS A 288 -6.85 -16.31 -9.95
C LYS A 288 -6.97 -16.12 -11.46
N VAL A 289 -6.33 -16.98 -12.26
CA VAL A 289 -6.36 -16.89 -13.72
C VAL A 289 -7.77 -17.09 -14.29
N PRO A 290 -8.56 -18.11 -13.87
CA PRO A 290 -9.97 -18.22 -14.25
C PRO A 290 -10.82 -17.00 -13.86
N LEU A 291 -10.61 -16.43 -12.66
CA LEU A 291 -11.28 -15.19 -12.23
C LEU A 291 -11.00 -14.04 -13.20
N ILE A 292 -9.73 -13.81 -13.49
CA ILE A 292 -9.30 -12.75 -14.40
C ILE A 292 -9.82 -13.02 -15.80
N ASN A 293 -9.79 -14.25 -16.30
CA ASN A 293 -10.36 -14.63 -17.60
C ASN A 293 -11.85 -14.31 -17.73
N ARG A 294 -12.64 -14.54 -16.67
CA ARG A 294 -14.06 -14.15 -16.66
C ARG A 294 -14.22 -12.63 -16.71
N ILE A 295 -13.45 -11.89 -15.90
CA ILE A 295 -13.48 -10.41 -15.89
C ILE A 295 -13.07 -9.86 -17.26
N CYS A 296 -12.01 -10.38 -17.85
CA CYS A 296 -11.54 -9.99 -19.18
C CYS A 296 -12.58 -10.27 -20.27
N SER A 297 -13.38 -11.33 -20.12
CA SER A 297 -14.49 -11.59 -21.05
C SER A 297 -15.54 -10.48 -20.97
N ASP A 298 -15.90 -10.04 -19.76
CA ASP A 298 -16.87 -8.96 -19.56
C ASP A 298 -16.31 -7.60 -20.02
N LEU A 299 -15.00 -7.35 -19.81
CA LEU A 299 -14.31 -6.17 -20.33
C LEU A 299 -14.24 -6.16 -21.86
N TYR A 300 -14.01 -7.32 -22.49
CA TYR A 300 -14.00 -7.45 -23.95
C TYR A 300 -15.39 -7.16 -24.54
N GLU A 301 -16.45 -7.69 -23.93
CA GLU A 301 -17.83 -7.38 -24.31
C GLU A 301 -18.15 -5.88 -24.16
N ALA A 302 -17.55 -5.22 -23.17
CA ALA A 302 -17.63 -3.77 -22.98
C ALA A 302 -16.67 -2.97 -23.89
N ASN A 303 -16.08 -3.59 -24.91
CA ASN A 303 -15.11 -3.00 -25.85
C ASN A 303 -13.85 -2.41 -25.20
N GLN A 304 -13.47 -2.88 -24.01
CA GLN A 304 -12.23 -2.49 -23.37
C GLN A 304 -11.07 -3.30 -23.93
N ARG A 305 -10.10 -2.61 -24.53
CA ARG A 305 -8.97 -3.24 -25.22
C ARG A 305 -7.86 -3.69 -24.29
N GLU A 306 -7.78 -3.09 -23.11
CA GLU A 306 -6.76 -3.37 -22.12
C GLU A 306 -7.38 -3.46 -20.73
N PHE A 307 -6.67 -4.12 -19.83
CA PHE A 307 -6.98 -4.12 -18.41
C PHE A 307 -5.70 -4.06 -17.58
N HIS A 308 -5.87 -3.62 -16.34
CA HIS A 308 -4.79 -3.50 -15.37
C HIS A 308 -5.07 -4.42 -14.18
N LEU A 309 -4.04 -5.07 -13.66
CA LEU A 309 -4.08 -5.80 -12.41
C LEU A 309 -3.26 -5.05 -11.37
N GLU A 310 -3.85 -4.79 -10.20
CA GLU A 310 -3.14 -4.47 -8.97
C GLU A 310 -3.08 -5.69 -8.05
N ALA A 311 -1.86 -6.15 -7.73
CA ALA A 311 -1.61 -7.31 -6.90
C ALA A 311 -0.27 -7.17 -6.16
N PRO A 312 0.02 -8.03 -5.17
CA PRO A 312 1.34 -8.07 -4.54
C PRO A 312 2.47 -8.29 -5.56
N ALA A 313 3.64 -7.69 -5.33
CA ALA A 313 4.75 -7.72 -6.29
C ALA A 313 5.27 -9.13 -6.65
N VAL A 314 4.99 -10.13 -5.81
CA VAL A 314 5.34 -11.55 -5.99
C VAL A 314 4.21 -12.38 -6.58
N ASP A 315 3.06 -11.79 -6.87
CA ASP A 315 1.92 -12.52 -7.42
C ASP A 315 2.30 -13.14 -8.78
N SER A 316 2.11 -14.45 -8.88
CA SER A 316 2.47 -15.25 -10.05
C SER A 316 1.75 -14.77 -11.32
N VAL A 317 0.56 -14.16 -11.18
CA VAL A 317 -0.21 -13.60 -12.29
C VAL A 317 0.54 -12.49 -13.02
N HIS A 318 1.41 -11.73 -12.34
CA HIS A 318 2.21 -10.70 -13.01
C HIS A 318 3.09 -11.28 -14.13
N SER A 319 3.64 -12.49 -13.93
CA SER A 319 4.47 -13.14 -14.94
C SER A 319 3.67 -13.53 -16.19
N ILE A 320 2.43 -14.00 -16.01
CA ILE A 320 1.51 -14.37 -17.08
C ILE A 320 1.13 -13.12 -17.89
N LEU A 321 0.72 -12.04 -17.20
CA LEU A 321 0.28 -10.81 -17.86
C LEU A 321 1.40 -10.13 -18.64
N ARG A 322 2.65 -10.18 -18.16
CA ARG A 322 3.81 -9.60 -18.85
C ARG A 322 4.17 -10.32 -20.16
N GLN A 323 3.73 -11.57 -20.34
CA GLN A 323 3.91 -12.30 -21.59
C GLN A 323 2.85 -11.93 -22.64
N VAL A 324 1.73 -11.33 -22.20
CA VAL A 324 0.69 -10.88 -23.10
C VAL A 324 1.08 -9.53 -23.70
N PRO A 325 0.99 -9.35 -25.03
CA PRO A 325 1.21 -8.05 -25.66
C PRO A 325 0.29 -6.98 -25.05
N SER A 326 0.84 -5.81 -24.73
CA SER A 326 0.08 -4.61 -24.36
C SER A 326 0.45 -3.46 -25.29
N THR A 327 -0.45 -2.48 -25.46
CA THR A 327 -0.14 -1.28 -26.22
C THR A 327 0.79 -0.38 -25.39
N LYS A 328 1.77 0.24 -26.03
CA LYS A 328 2.77 1.09 -25.36
C LYS A 328 2.21 2.42 -24.82
N ASN A 329 0.91 2.66 -24.99
CA ASN A 329 0.28 3.97 -24.80
C ASN A 329 -0.77 3.99 -23.67
N SER A 330 -0.81 2.98 -22.79
CA SER A 330 -1.73 3.03 -21.65
C SER A 330 -1.44 4.28 -20.79
N PRO A 331 -2.48 5.02 -20.37
CA PRO A 331 -2.27 6.18 -19.51
C PRO A 331 -1.57 5.73 -18.21
N PRO A 332 -0.66 6.56 -17.67
CA PRO A 332 -0.01 6.23 -16.41
C PRO A 332 -1.09 6.10 -15.32
N GLY A 333 -1.18 4.93 -14.71
CA GLY A 333 -2.07 4.74 -13.56
C GLY A 333 -1.53 5.49 -12.33
N GLU A 334 -2.18 5.31 -11.18
CA GLU A 334 -1.73 5.91 -9.93
C GLU A 334 -0.34 5.43 -9.52
N GLU A 335 0.44 6.33 -8.93
CA GLU A 335 1.72 6.07 -8.30
C GLU A 335 1.52 5.93 -6.80
N ILE A 336 2.27 5.03 -6.18
CA ILE A 336 2.35 4.91 -4.72
C ILE A 336 3.59 5.67 -4.27
N LEU A 337 3.38 6.65 -3.39
CA LEU A 337 4.46 7.40 -2.76
C LEU A 337 4.53 7.06 -1.29
N VAL A 338 5.77 7.03 -0.79
CA VAL A 338 6.07 6.89 0.62
C VAL A 338 6.84 8.10 1.11
N ARG A 339 6.54 8.54 2.31
CA ARG A 339 7.35 9.51 3.04
C ARG A 339 7.80 8.90 4.36
N MET A 340 9.10 9.00 4.63
CA MET A 340 9.73 8.52 5.84
C MET A 340 10.61 9.65 6.38
N PRO A 341 10.16 10.41 7.40
CA PRO A 341 10.86 11.63 7.83
C PRO A 341 12.31 11.40 8.27
N ASN A 342 12.60 10.26 8.93
CA ASN A 342 13.93 9.95 9.46
C ASN A 342 14.38 8.52 9.07
N PRO A 343 14.74 8.29 7.79
CA PRO A 343 14.99 6.94 7.28
C PRO A 343 16.25 6.30 7.88
N VAL A 344 17.26 7.09 8.23
CA VAL A 344 18.47 6.60 8.93
C VAL A 344 18.14 6.12 10.34
N GLN A 345 17.29 6.87 11.07
CA GLN A 345 16.83 6.44 12.40
C GLN A 345 16.07 5.11 12.30
N HIS A 346 15.17 4.99 11.33
CA HIS A 346 14.45 3.74 11.11
C HIS A 346 15.37 2.60 10.70
N LEU A 347 16.41 2.84 9.90
CA LEU A 347 17.43 1.82 9.63
C LEU A 347 18.11 1.33 10.92
N ALA A 348 18.43 2.23 11.85
CA ALA A 348 19.02 1.87 13.14
C ALA A 348 18.08 0.99 13.97
N GLU A 349 16.79 1.33 14.02
CA GLU A 349 15.75 0.53 14.67
C GLU A 349 15.55 -0.84 13.96
N PHE A 350 15.69 -0.85 12.63
CA PHE A 350 15.52 -2.02 11.78
C PHE A 350 16.72 -2.98 11.78
N CYS A 351 17.88 -2.57 12.32
CA CYS A 351 19.07 -3.42 12.42
C CYS A 351 18.80 -4.76 13.13
N GLN A 352 17.91 -4.78 14.13
CA GLN A 352 17.54 -6.02 14.81
C GLN A 352 16.75 -6.98 13.90
N VAL A 353 15.92 -6.45 13.00
CA VAL A 353 15.21 -7.24 11.99
C VAL A 353 16.21 -7.80 10.98
N LEU A 354 17.17 -6.98 10.53
CA LEU A 354 18.25 -7.44 9.65
C LEU A 354 19.09 -8.55 10.29
N HIS A 355 19.36 -8.46 11.60
CA HIS A 355 20.05 -9.51 12.35
C HIS A 355 19.30 -10.84 12.34
N GLN A 356 18.01 -10.81 12.70
CA GLN A 356 17.16 -12.00 12.69
C GLN A 356 17.13 -12.66 11.30
N ARG A 357 17.08 -11.84 10.25
CA ARG A 357 17.10 -12.31 8.86
C ARG A 357 18.46 -12.91 8.48
N ALA A 358 19.56 -12.29 8.89
CA ALA A 358 20.90 -12.83 8.67
C ALA A 358 21.06 -14.20 9.32
N VAL A 359 20.58 -14.36 10.55
CA VAL A 359 20.56 -15.65 11.26
C VAL A 359 19.67 -16.66 10.54
N ALA A 360 18.44 -16.30 10.17
CA ALA A 360 17.50 -17.19 9.47
C ALA A 360 18.04 -17.67 8.11
N ARG A 361 18.90 -16.87 7.46
CA ARG A 361 19.57 -17.21 6.20
C ARG A 361 20.93 -17.89 6.36
N ASN A 362 21.37 -18.16 7.60
CA ASN A 362 22.69 -18.72 7.88
C ASN A 362 23.85 -17.88 7.31
N LEU A 363 23.73 -16.55 7.33
CA LEU A 363 24.85 -15.67 6.97
C LEU A 363 25.96 -15.78 8.01
N GLU A 364 27.21 -15.68 7.56
CA GLU A 364 28.37 -15.75 8.44
C GLU A 364 28.50 -14.46 9.28
N LEU A 365 28.55 -14.59 10.61
CA LEU A 365 28.61 -13.47 11.55
C LEU A 365 29.94 -13.47 12.33
N PRO A 366 30.55 -12.29 12.60
CA PRO A 366 30.02 -10.94 12.37
C PRO A 366 30.10 -10.47 10.92
N LEU A 367 29.18 -9.59 10.55
CA LEU A 367 29.05 -9.02 9.20
C LEU A 367 28.91 -7.50 9.28
N ASP A 368 29.67 -6.79 8.45
CA ASP A 368 29.61 -5.33 8.30
C ASP A 368 29.15 -4.98 6.89
N LEU A 369 28.15 -4.11 6.76
CA LEU A 369 27.74 -3.50 5.49
C LEU A 369 27.78 -1.97 5.62
N GLY A 370 28.67 -1.34 4.84
CA GLY A 370 28.71 0.11 4.72
C GLY A 370 27.57 0.65 3.86
N LEU A 371 27.07 1.83 4.20
CA LEU A 371 26.09 2.59 3.44
C LEU A 371 26.56 4.05 3.38
N MET A 372 26.84 4.56 2.20
CA MET A 372 27.08 5.97 1.96
C MET A 372 25.76 6.59 1.49
N ILE A 373 25.10 7.35 2.36
CA ILE A 373 23.75 7.89 2.13
C ILE A 373 23.88 9.40 1.97
N ASP A 374 23.62 9.92 0.76
CA ASP A 374 23.77 11.35 0.43
C ASP A 374 25.13 11.94 0.85
N GLY A 375 26.20 11.14 0.78
CA GLY A 375 27.56 11.51 1.16
C GLY A 375 27.95 11.23 2.62
N GLU A 376 26.97 10.95 3.48
CA GLU A 376 27.20 10.60 4.89
C GLU A 376 27.47 9.09 5.06
N LYS A 377 28.31 8.73 6.03
CA LYS A 377 28.86 7.36 6.16
C LYS A 377 28.23 6.59 7.30
N TYR A 378 27.61 5.47 6.99
CA TYR A 378 27.02 4.58 7.98
C TYR A 378 27.52 3.13 7.82
N CYS A 379 27.52 2.38 8.91
CA CYS A 379 27.84 0.95 8.90
C CYS A 379 26.81 0.18 9.70
N VAL A 380 26.14 -0.76 9.05
CA VAL A 380 25.31 -1.79 9.69
C VAL A 380 26.24 -2.90 10.16
N HIS A 381 26.39 -3.03 11.48
CA HIS A 381 27.14 -4.11 12.11
C HIS A 381 26.19 -5.16 12.65
N LEU A 382 26.27 -6.39 12.14
CA LEU A 382 25.55 -7.56 12.63
C LEU A 382 26.54 -8.47 13.36
N GLY A 383 26.58 -8.37 14.69
CA GLY A 383 27.39 -9.24 15.53
C GLY A 383 26.68 -10.58 15.83
N LYS A 384 27.34 -11.46 16.58
CA LYS A 384 26.76 -12.77 16.95
C LYS A 384 25.48 -12.68 17.79
N ARG A 385 25.29 -11.59 18.54
CA ARG A 385 24.16 -11.42 19.48
C ARG A 385 23.42 -10.09 19.38
N LYS A 386 24.00 -9.11 18.68
CA LYS A 386 23.48 -7.73 18.62
C LYS A 386 23.68 -7.19 17.22
N ALA A 387 22.80 -6.27 16.84
CA ALA A 387 22.99 -5.45 15.65
C ALA A 387 22.90 -3.96 16.00
N SER A 388 23.60 -3.16 15.22
CA SER A 388 23.69 -1.71 15.45
C SER A 388 24.05 -0.98 14.17
N LEU A 389 23.57 0.24 14.05
CA LEU A 389 24.05 1.21 13.07
C LEU A 389 25.12 2.10 13.72
N THR A 390 26.25 2.29 13.04
CA THR A 390 27.32 3.22 13.47
C THR A 390 27.50 4.31 12.43
N ASP A 391 27.55 5.56 12.89
CA ASP A 391 27.83 6.74 12.06
C ASP A 391 29.35 7.00 11.91
N GLY A 392 29.76 7.68 10.84
CA GLY A 392 31.13 8.06 10.50
C GLY A 392 32.01 6.91 10.00
N ARG A 393 31.46 5.68 9.91
CA ARG A 393 32.19 4.47 9.48
C ARG A 393 31.55 3.90 8.23
N LEU A 394 32.37 3.60 7.21
CA LEU A 394 31.89 3.00 5.96
C LEU A 394 32.45 1.58 5.74
N GLY A 395 33.74 1.37 6.00
CA GLY A 395 34.40 0.10 5.67
C GLY A 395 34.73 -0.02 4.16
N ARG A 396 35.16 -1.21 3.73
CA ARG A 396 35.58 -1.48 2.33
C ARG A 396 34.44 -1.94 1.43
N SER A 397 33.44 -2.59 1.99
CA SER A 397 32.26 -3.11 1.29
C SER A 397 31.06 -2.25 1.64
N TYR A 398 30.61 -1.42 0.69
CA TYR A 398 29.53 -0.48 0.89
C TYR A 398 28.66 -0.28 -0.35
N LEU A 399 27.47 0.27 -0.14
CA LEU A 399 26.59 0.80 -1.18
C LEU A 399 26.53 2.33 -1.11
N GLU A 400 26.41 2.99 -2.26
CA GLU A 400 26.07 4.41 -2.34
C GLU A 400 24.60 4.57 -2.68
N LEU A 401 23.88 5.33 -1.85
CA LEU A 401 22.44 5.50 -1.92
C LEU A 401 22.08 6.98 -1.74
N SER A 402 21.03 7.40 -2.42
CA SER A 402 20.27 8.58 -2.00
C SER A 402 19.34 8.26 -0.83
N SER A 403 18.89 9.26 -0.07
CA SER A 403 17.85 9.08 0.95
C SER A 403 16.58 8.40 0.39
N GLY A 404 16.17 8.75 -0.85
CA GLY A 404 15.05 8.08 -1.52
C GLY A 404 15.31 6.60 -1.81
N GLN A 405 16.52 6.23 -2.22
CA GLN A 405 16.90 4.82 -2.39
C GLN A 405 16.96 4.09 -1.05
N LEU A 406 17.40 4.74 0.03
CA LEU A 406 17.34 4.15 1.38
C LEU A 406 15.90 3.82 1.78
N VAL A 407 14.94 4.73 1.56
CA VAL A 407 13.52 4.47 1.84
C VAL A 407 13.02 3.25 1.06
N ARG A 408 13.33 3.17 -0.24
CA ARG A 408 12.94 2.02 -1.07
C ARG A 408 13.63 0.72 -0.64
N LEU A 409 14.90 0.79 -0.21
CA LEU A 409 15.64 -0.35 0.32
C LEU A 409 15.02 -0.88 1.61
N LEU A 410 14.68 0.02 2.54
CA LEU A 410 14.01 -0.30 3.81
C LEU A 410 12.60 -0.87 3.62
N LEU A 411 11.97 -0.59 2.48
CA LEU A 411 10.68 -1.13 2.11
C LEU A 411 10.76 -2.33 1.16
N GLY A 412 11.94 -2.86 0.82
CA GLY A 412 12.05 -4.01 -0.10
C GLY A 412 11.68 -3.69 -1.56
N ASP A 413 11.53 -2.41 -1.90
CA ASP A 413 11.15 -1.94 -3.23
C ASP A 413 12.36 -1.65 -4.15
N LEU A 414 13.58 -1.95 -3.68
CA LEU A 414 14.81 -1.66 -4.40
C LEU A 414 15.45 -2.93 -4.97
N LEU A 415 15.39 -3.10 -6.30
CA LEU A 415 16.05 -4.20 -7.01
C LEU A 415 17.55 -3.93 -7.18
N LEU A 416 18.33 -4.20 -6.12
CA LEU A 416 19.75 -3.89 -6.06
C LEU A 416 20.57 -4.39 -7.28
N PRO A 417 20.48 -5.67 -7.70
CA PRO A 417 21.31 -6.15 -8.81
C PRO A 417 21.08 -5.38 -10.11
N SER A 418 19.81 -5.14 -10.47
CA SER A 418 19.44 -4.42 -11.69
C SER A 418 19.88 -2.95 -11.67
N LEU A 419 19.89 -2.31 -10.49
CA LEU A 419 20.34 -0.91 -10.36
C LEU A 419 21.85 -0.78 -10.45
N VAL A 420 22.61 -1.76 -9.93
CA VAL A 420 24.07 -1.80 -10.10
C VAL A 420 24.43 -2.07 -11.56
N GLU A 421 23.77 -3.04 -12.19
CA GLU A 421 24.01 -3.38 -13.60
C GLU A 421 23.72 -2.21 -14.55
N SER A 422 22.67 -1.43 -14.26
CA SER A 422 22.32 -0.23 -15.03
C SER A 422 23.11 1.04 -14.65
N GLY A 423 24.03 0.96 -13.69
CA GLY A 423 24.85 2.09 -13.24
C GLY A 423 24.09 3.15 -12.43
N GLN A 424 22.87 2.86 -11.97
CA GLN A 424 22.03 3.76 -11.17
C GLN A 424 22.32 3.68 -9.66
N LEU A 425 23.13 2.71 -9.24
CA LEU A 425 23.56 2.50 -7.86
C LEU A 425 25.00 1.98 -7.86
N HIS A 426 25.85 2.52 -6.99
CA HIS A 426 27.22 2.05 -6.84
C HIS A 426 27.34 1.05 -5.68
N ALA A 427 27.95 -0.09 -5.95
CA ALA A 427 28.40 -1.05 -4.94
C ALA A 427 29.93 -1.15 -5.03
N SER A 428 30.63 -0.91 -3.92
CA SER A 428 32.10 -0.87 -3.92
C SER A 428 32.74 -2.24 -4.16
N THR A 429 32.03 -3.31 -3.82
CA THR A 429 32.47 -4.70 -4.01
C THR A 429 31.26 -5.59 -4.32
N GLN A 430 31.50 -6.73 -4.98
CA GLN A 430 30.47 -7.77 -5.16
C GLN A 430 29.98 -8.32 -3.82
N ILE A 431 30.85 -8.35 -2.79
CA ILE A 431 30.49 -8.76 -1.43
C ILE A 431 29.44 -7.81 -0.85
N ALA A 432 29.59 -6.50 -1.06
CA ALA A 432 28.61 -5.51 -0.60
C ALA A 432 27.23 -5.76 -1.25
N LEU A 433 27.19 -5.94 -2.57
CA LEU A 433 25.96 -6.21 -3.31
C LEU A 433 25.30 -7.51 -2.86
N ASN A 434 26.06 -8.60 -2.75
CA ASN A 434 25.53 -9.91 -2.32
C ASN A 434 25.01 -9.85 -0.88
N THR A 435 25.72 -9.15 0.01
CA THR A 435 25.32 -8.97 1.40
C THR A 435 24.02 -8.17 1.49
N ALA A 436 23.96 -7.02 0.82
CA ALA A 436 22.78 -6.18 0.82
C ALA A 436 21.57 -6.89 0.20
N THR A 437 21.76 -7.59 -0.92
CA THR A 437 20.69 -8.39 -1.54
C THR A 437 20.12 -9.38 -0.54
N GLN A 438 20.94 -10.17 0.15
CA GLN A 438 20.45 -11.16 1.11
C GLN A 438 19.79 -10.55 2.36
N LEU A 439 20.31 -9.43 2.87
CA LEU A 439 19.73 -8.75 4.03
C LEU A 439 18.37 -8.12 3.71
N PHE A 440 18.27 -7.48 2.55
CA PHE A 440 17.10 -6.72 2.11
C PHE A 440 16.17 -7.47 1.14
N ASP A 441 16.31 -8.79 1.01
CA ASP A 441 15.48 -9.67 0.18
C ASP A 441 14.10 -9.95 0.82
N TYR A 442 13.24 -8.93 0.83
CA TYR A 442 11.85 -9.05 1.27
C TYR A 442 10.93 -8.25 0.37
N ASP A 443 9.67 -8.67 0.32
CA ASP A 443 8.70 -8.05 -0.56
C ASP A 443 8.23 -6.70 -0.02
N PRO A 444 7.99 -5.75 -0.94
CA PRO A 444 7.48 -4.47 -0.54
C PRO A 444 6.02 -4.57 -0.08
N PRO A 445 5.62 -3.74 0.88
CA PRO A 445 4.25 -3.77 1.40
C PRO A 445 3.26 -3.47 0.28
N TRP A 446 2.28 -4.36 0.09
CA TRP A 446 1.21 -4.15 -0.88
C TRP A 446 0.04 -3.41 -0.23
N PHE A 447 -0.32 -2.26 -0.81
CA PHE A 447 -1.40 -1.41 -0.34
C PHE A 447 -2.64 -1.65 -1.21
N PRO A 448 -3.68 -2.38 -0.77
CA PRO A 448 -4.83 -2.68 -1.62
C PRO A 448 -5.55 -1.41 -2.05
N ALA A 449 -5.74 -1.20 -3.36
CA ALA A 449 -6.44 -0.03 -3.87
C ALA A 449 -7.90 0.04 -3.37
N ALA A 450 -8.55 -1.12 -3.21
CA ALA A 450 -9.91 -1.22 -2.71
C ALA A 450 -10.15 -0.50 -1.37
N ASP A 451 -9.11 -0.34 -0.53
CA ASP A 451 -9.22 0.33 0.77
C ASP A 451 -9.25 1.86 0.68
N VAL A 452 -8.82 2.42 -0.45
CA VAL A 452 -8.42 3.83 -0.58
C VAL A 452 -9.06 4.55 -1.77
N LEU A 453 -9.73 3.82 -2.66
CA LEU A 453 -10.43 4.41 -3.80
C LEU A 453 -11.49 5.42 -3.36
N PRO A 454 -11.57 6.61 -3.97
CA PRO A 454 -12.77 7.46 -3.89
C PRO A 454 -13.96 6.81 -4.61
N MET A 455 -15.19 7.19 -4.25
CA MET A 455 -16.39 6.86 -5.06
C MET A 455 -16.24 7.40 -6.48
#